data_AF-A0A524P3C8-F1
#
_entry.id   AF-A0A524P3C8-F1
#
_cell.length_a   1.000
_cell.length_b   1.000
_cell.length_c   1.000
_cell.angle_alpha   90.00
_cell.angle_beta   90.00
_cell.angle_gamma   90.00
#
_symmetry.space_group_name_H-M   'P 1'
#
loop_
_entity.id
_entity.type
_entity.pdbx_description
1 polymer ?
#
loop_
_entity_poly.entity_id
_entity_poly.type
_entity_poly.pdbx_seq_one_letter_code
_entity_poly.pdbx_strand_id
1 'polypeptide(L)'
;MPESNRLKSEIEGVFECYNQFLSQIDENVHGNREECISTAYHAILDEKTPWLSELLTPESPSENTSPTASQQQKPIHMKYMKKIERNPAEKAHLIKEFLEYFPEISLADRLVLAENFKNLTYKDLYHEFENLTQIFNV
;
A
#
# COMPACT_ATOMS: atom_id res chain seq x y z
N MET A 1 9.33 -36.76 18.96
CA MET A 1 7.97 -36.26 18.76
C MET A 1 7.71 -36.16 17.26
N PRO A 2 6.58 -36.63 16.73
CA PRO A 2 6.28 -36.52 15.31
C PRO A 2 6.10 -35.05 14.92
N GLU A 3 6.68 -34.61 13.79
CA GLU A 3 6.70 -33.22 13.30
C GLU A 3 5.31 -32.56 13.25
N SER A 4 4.24 -33.34 13.08
CA SER A 4 2.86 -32.89 13.11
C SER A 4 2.45 -32.23 14.43
N ASN A 5 2.96 -32.72 15.58
CA ASN A 5 2.67 -32.11 16.88
C ASN A 5 3.43 -30.79 17.08
N ARG A 6 4.60 -30.65 16.45
CA ARG A 6 5.39 -29.42 16.49
C ARG A 6 4.71 -28.32 15.68
N LEU A 7 4.29 -28.64 14.46
CA LEU A 7 3.59 -27.69 13.59
C LEU A 7 2.28 -27.20 14.22
N LYS A 8 1.53 -28.09 14.87
CA LYS A 8 0.28 -27.74 15.57
C LYS A 8 0.54 -26.80 16.75
N SER A 9 1.57 -27.06 17.56
CA SER A 9 1.97 -26.21 18.68
C SER A 9 2.46 -24.83 18.22
N GLU A 10 3.16 -24.74 17.09
CA GLU A 10 3.61 -23.47 16.52
C GLU A 10 2.43 -22.64 16.00
N ILE A 11 1.43 -23.28 15.38
CA ILE A 11 0.19 -22.61 14.94
C ILE A 11 -0.63 -22.11 16.14
N GLU A 12 -0.79 -22.93 17.19
CA GLU A 12 -1.49 -22.53 18.41
C GLU A 12 -0.83 -21.31 19.07
N GLY A 13 0.51 -21.26 19.11
CA GLY A 13 1.25 -20.09 19.63
C GLY A 13 1.04 -18.82 18.79
N VAL A 14 0.95 -18.93 17.46
CA VAL A 14 0.64 -17.78 16.59
C VAL A 14 -0.77 -17.24 16.86
N PHE A 15 -1.76 -18.13 17.03
CA PHE A 15 -3.12 -17.73 17.37
C PHE A 15 -3.23 -17.07 18.75
N GLU A 16 -2.46 -17.55 19.72
CA GLU A 16 -2.41 -16.97 21.06
C GLU A 16 -1.85 -15.53 21.04
N CYS A 17 -0.75 -15.30 20.32
CA CYS A 17 -0.19 -13.97 20.10
C CYS A 17 -1.19 -13.01 19.41
N TYR A 18 -1.92 -13.50 18.41
CA TYR A 18 -2.94 -12.72 17.70
C TYR A 18 -4.11 -12.33 18.60
N ASN A 19 -4.61 -13.26 19.41
CA ASN A 19 -5.70 -12.99 20.34
C ASN A 19 -5.28 -12.01 21.46
N GLN A 20 -4.05 -12.13 21.96
CA GLN A 20 -3.50 -11.21 22.95
C GLN A 20 -3.37 -9.78 22.40
N PHE A 21 -2.98 -9.64 21.14
CA PHE A 21 -2.95 -8.35 20.45
C PHE A 21 -4.36 -7.74 20.32
N LEU A 22 -5.35 -8.54 19.91
CA LEU A 22 -6.73 -8.07 19.79
C LEU A 22 -7.33 -7.66 21.14
N SER A 23 -7.07 -8.40 22.21
CA SER A 23 -7.58 -8.04 23.56
C SER A 23 -6.96 -6.76 24.11
N GLN A 24 -5.69 -6.46 23.77
CA GLN A 24 -5.04 -5.21 24.16
C GLN A 24 -5.57 -3.99 23.41
N ILE A 25 -6.13 -4.19 22.22
CA ILE A 25 -6.83 -3.14 21.47
C ILE A 25 -8.19 -2.83 22.11
N ASP A 26 -8.90 -3.83 22.63
CA ASP A 26 -10.23 -3.63 23.22
C ASP A 26 -10.20 -2.87 24.56
N GLU A 27 -9.11 -2.99 25.33
CA GLU A 27 -8.96 -2.32 26.64
C GLU A 27 -8.45 -0.87 26.57
N ASN A 28 -8.00 -0.36 25.41
CA ASN A 28 -7.30 0.94 25.32
C ASN A 28 -7.91 2.02 24.40
N VAL A 29 -9.10 1.83 23.83
CA VAL A 29 -9.63 2.75 22.80
C VAL A 29 -10.53 3.84 23.40
N HIS A 30 -9.89 4.85 23.98
CA HIS A 30 -10.35 6.24 23.98
C HIS A 30 -9.45 7.12 23.09
N GLY A 31 -9.01 6.55 21.96
CA GLY A 31 -8.21 7.21 20.94
C GLY A 31 -8.33 6.44 19.64
N ASN A 32 -8.25 7.14 18.51
CA ASN A 32 -8.50 6.59 17.18
C ASN A 32 -7.62 5.35 16.97
N ARG A 33 -8.23 4.16 16.80
CA ARG A 33 -7.55 2.85 16.74
C ARG A 33 -6.39 2.83 15.73
N GLU A 34 -6.54 3.59 14.66
CA GLU A 34 -5.54 3.79 13.61
C GLU A 34 -4.28 4.50 14.11
N GLU A 35 -4.42 5.44 15.05
CA GLU A 35 -3.32 6.20 15.64
C GLU A 35 -2.47 5.33 16.58
N CYS A 36 -3.12 4.43 17.34
CA CYS A 36 -2.40 3.45 18.18
C CYS A 36 -1.66 2.41 17.34
N ILE A 37 -2.30 1.89 16.27
CA ILE A 37 -1.66 0.94 15.35
C ILE A 37 -0.48 1.59 14.64
N SER A 38 -0.66 2.82 14.15
CA SER A 38 0.41 3.62 13.52
C SER A 38 1.58 3.82 14.49
N THR A 39 1.31 4.26 15.72
CA THR A 39 2.34 4.50 16.73
C THR A 39 3.12 3.23 17.08
N ALA A 40 2.43 2.10 17.30
CA ALA A 40 3.09 0.83 17.62
C ALA A 40 3.94 0.32 16.45
N TYR A 41 3.45 0.48 15.22
CA TYR A 41 4.17 0.10 14.01
C TYR A 41 5.44 0.94 13.81
N HIS A 42 5.34 2.27 13.98
CA HIS A 42 6.49 3.17 13.89
C HIS A 42 7.55 2.87 14.95
N ALA A 43 7.15 2.54 16.19
CA ALA A 43 8.11 2.16 17.24
C ALA A 43 8.89 0.87 16.89
N ILE A 44 8.24 -0.11 16.26
CA ILE A 44 8.90 -1.36 15.82
C ILE A 44 9.85 -1.07 14.65
N LEU A 45 9.47 -0.19 13.72
CA LEU A 45 10.32 0.21 12.60
C LEU A 45 11.58 0.95 13.06
N ASP A 46 11.46 1.86 14.03
CA ASP A 46 12.59 2.59 14.60
C ASP A 46 13.57 1.65 15.33
N GLU A 47 13.08 0.62 16.01
CA GLU A 47 13.92 -0.35 16.72
C GLU A 47 14.63 -1.34 15.76
N LYS A 48 13.92 -1.85 14.75
CA LYS A 48 14.43 -2.93 13.88
C LYS A 48 15.16 -2.41 12.64
N THR A 49 14.83 -1.21 12.21
CA THR A 49 15.31 -0.63 10.95
C THR A 49 15.53 0.88 11.10
N PRO A 50 16.48 1.32 11.95
CA PRO A 50 16.71 2.75 12.21
C PRO A 50 17.13 3.55 10.96
N TRP A 51 17.64 2.88 9.92
CA TRP A 51 17.97 3.49 8.62
C TRP A 51 16.73 3.86 7.78
N LEU A 52 15.55 3.31 8.12
CA LEU A 52 14.29 3.64 7.43
C LEU A 52 13.78 5.04 7.83
N SER A 53 14.08 5.47 9.06
CA SER A 53 13.74 6.79 9.59
C SER A 53 14.54 7.90 8.87
N GLU A 54 15.73 7.59 8.34
CA GLU A 54 16.53 8.49 7.47
C GLU A 54 15.95 8.63 6.06
N LEU A 55 15.19 7.63 5.58
CA LEU A 55 14.45 7.69 4.29
C LEU A 55 13.13 8.48 4.41
N LEU A 56 12.62 8.64 5.63
CA LEU A 56 11.36 9.33 5.93
C LEU A 56 11.56 10.79 6.38
N THR A 57 12.80 11.25 6.58
CA THR A 57 13.06 12.68 6.70
C THR A 57 12.80 13.34 5.35
N PRO A 58 11.77 14.21 5.23
CA PRO A 58 11.58 14.97 3.99
C PRO A 58 12.80 15.86 3.81
N GLU A 59 13.58 15.63 2.75
CA GLU A 59 14.55 16.62 2.31
C GLU A 59 13.80 17.94 2.11
N SER A 60 14.20 18.94 2.89
CA SER A 60 13.62 20.28 2.82
C SER A 60 13.79 20.85 1.41
N PRO A 61 12.82 21.64 0.95
CA PRO A 61 12.64 21.93 -0.47
C PRO A 61 13.79 22.78 -1.00
N SER A 62 14.46 22.30 -2.04
CA SER A 62 15.29 23.15 -2.89
C SER A 62 14.40 24.04 -3.75
N GLU A 63 14.68 25.35 -3.70
CA GLU A 63 14.06 26.40 -4.49
C GLU A 63 14.07 26.13 -6.00
N ASN A 64 13.14 26.81 -6.69
CA ASN A 64 12.88 26.90 -8.14
C ASN A 64 11.75 25.97 -8.62
N THR A 65 10.59 26.42 -9.10
CA THR A 65 10.30 27.58 -9.95
C THR A 65 8.79 27.88 -9.95
N SER A 66 8.44 29.12 -10.29
CA SER A 66 7.10 29.71 -10.38
C SER A 66 6.00 28.84 -11.02
N PRO A 67 4.73 28.97 -10.58
CA PRO A 67 3.62 28.25 -11.17
C PRO A 67 3.17 28.98 -12.45
N THR A 68 3.29 28.32 -13.61
CA THR A 68 2.65 28.80 -14.84
C THR A 68 1.40 27.97 -15.11
N ALA A 69 0.26 28.62 -14.87
CA ALA A 69 -1.09 28.38 -15.39
C ALA A 69 -1.45 27.02 -16.03
N SER A 70 -2.39 26.35 -15.37
CA SER A 70 -3.65 25.81 -15.94
C SER A 70 -3.59 25.02 -17.25
N GLN A 71 -3.46 23.70 -17.12
CA GLN A 71 -4.26 22.75 -17.89
C GLN A 71 -4.88 21.77 -16.89
N GLN A 72 -6.20 21.57 -16.93
CA GLN A 72 -6.87 20.50 -16.20
C GLN A 72 -6.37 19.15 -16.75
N GLN A 73 -5.22 18.69 -16.27
CA GLN A 73 -4.73 17.34 -16.53
C GLN A 73 -5.70 16.38 -15.86
N LYS A 74 -6.33 15.53 -16.68
CA LYS A 74 -7.16 14.45 -16.15
C LYS A 74 -6.27 13.56 -15.30
N PRO A 75 -6.74 13.14 -14.11
CA PRO A 75 -5.93 12.36 -13.20
C PRO A 75 -5.48 11.06 -13.87
N ILE A 76 -4.28 10.59 -13.52
CA ILE A 76 -3.58 9.55 -14.25
C ILE A 76 -4.35 8.22 -14.33
N HIS A 77 -5.08 7.87 -13.27
CA HIS A 77 -5.97 6.72 -13.27
C HIS A 77 -7.02 6.78 -14.39
N MET A 78 -7.65 7.93 -14.63
CA MET A 78 -8.66 8.07 -15.69
C MET A 78 -8.06 7.85 -17.08
N LYS A 79 -6.80 8.24 -17.29
CA LYS A 79 -6.10 8.02 -18.57
C LYS A 79 -5.90 6.53 -18.81
N TYR A 80 -5.45 5.80 -17.79
CA TYR A 80 -5.20 4.37 -17.88
C TYR A 80 -6.49 3.54 -17.97
N MET A 81 -7.52 3.90 -17.21
CA MET A 81 -8.83 3.25 -17.30
C MET A 81 -9.42 3.37 -18.72
N LYS A 82 -9.31 4.54 -19.37
CA LYS A 82 -9.74 4.70 -20.77
C LYS A 82 -8.92 3.88 -21.76
N LYS A 83 -7.62 3.69 -21.53
CA LYS A 83 -6.80 2.80 -22.37
C LYS A 83 -7.29 1.35 -22.25
N ILE A 84 -7.60 0.91 -21.02
CA ILE A 84 -8.09 -0.44 -20.74
C ILE A 84 -9.48 -0.65 -21.37
N GLU A 85 -10.37 0.34 -21.28
CA GLU A 85 -11.70 0.29 -21.89
C GLU A 85 -11.61 0.14 -23.42
N ARG A 86 -10.66 0.84 -24.06
CA ARG A 86 -10.43 0.78 -25.51
C ARG A 86 -9.75 -0.53 -25.94
N ASN A 87 -8.81 -1.02 -25.13
CA ASN A 87 -8.00 -2.20 -25.41
C ASN A 87 -8.03 -3.21 -24.24
N PRO A 88 -9.12 -3.96 -24.03
CA PRO A 88 -9.22 -4.91 -22.92
C PRO A 88 -8.16 -6.02 -22.96
N ALA A 89 -7.68 -6.38 -24.16
CA ALA A 89 -6.61 -7.36 -24.35
C ALA A 89 -5.27 -6.91 -23.75
N GLU A 90 -5.05 -5.60 -23.65
CA GLU A 90 -3.82 -5.01 -23.09
C GLU A 90 -3.95 -4.72 -21.59
N LYS A 91 -5.08 -5.07 -20.95
CA LYS A 91 -5.36 -4.75 -19.54
C LYS A 91 -4.19 -5.07 -18.62
N ALA A 92 -3.61 -6.27 -18.72
CA ALA A 92 -2.51 -6.68 -17.86
C ALA A 92 -1.23 -5.83 -18.07
N HIS A 93 -0.96 -5.42 -19.31
CA HIS A 93 0.17 -4.55 -19.63
C HIS A 93 -0.07 -3.12 -19.11
N LEU A 94 -1.28 -2.58 -19.32
CA LEU A 94 -1.67 -1.25 -18.88
C LEU A 94 -1.71 -1.12 -17.35
N ILE A 95 -2.05 -2.18 -16.63
CA ILE A 95 -1.94 -2.22 -15.16
C ILE A 95 -0.48 -2.10 -14.71
N LYS A 96 0.44 -2.82 -15.37
CA LYS A 96 1.87 -2.74 -15.05
C LYS A 96 2.42 -1.35 -15.33
N GLU A 97 2.12 -0.78 -16.49
CA GLU A 97 2.48 0.61 -16.81
C GLU A 97 1.93 1.60 -15.78
N PHE A 98 0.67 1.44 -15.35
CA PHE A 98 0.09 2.31 -14.33
C PHE A 98 0.87 2.23 -13.01
N LEU A 99 1.22 1.02 -12.57
CA LEU A 99 1.97 0.81 -11.33
C LEU A 99 3.39 1.39 -11.38
N GLU A 100 3.99 1.56 -12.56
CA GLU A 100 5.30 2.19 -12.73
C GLU A 100 5.30 3.70 -12.39
N TYR A 101 4.13 4.36 -12.32
CA TYR A 101 4.03 5.75 -11.89
C TYR A 101 4.21 5.96 -10.39
N PHE A 102 4.27 4.88 -9.61
CA PHE A 102 4.42 4.91 -8.15
C PHE A 102 5.81 4.37 -7.78
N PRO A 103 6.88 5.18 -7.90
CA PRO A 103 8.24 4.76 -7.57
C PRO A 103 8.39 4.35 -6.10
N GLU A 104 7.51 4.83 -5.23
CA GLU A 104 7.42 4.48 -3.80
C GLU A 104 7.01 3.03 -3.58
N ILE A 105 6.33 2.41 -4.56
CA ILE A 105 5.94 1.00 -4.48
C ILE A 105 7.11 0.13 -4.94
N SER A 106 7.53 -0.78 -4.05
CA SER A 106 8.60 -1.72 -4.35
C SER A 106 8.30 -2.57 -5.59
N LEU A 107 9.33 -3.07 -6.26
CA LEU A 107 9.13 -3.94 -7.43
C LEU A 107 8.32 -5.20 -7.07
N ALA A 108 8.57 -5.78 -5.89
CA ALA A 108 7.85 -6.97 -5.43
C ALA A 108 6.35 -6.67 -5.22
N ASP A 109 6.03 -5.55 -4.59
CA ASP A 109 4.64 -5.16 -4.33
C ASP A 109 3.90 -4.82 -5.63
N ARG A 110 4.57 -4.17 -6.59
CA ARG A 110 4.00 -3.93 -7.93
C ARG A 110 3.64 -5.22 -8.66
N LEU A 111 4.45 -6.28 -8.52
CA LEU A 111 4.14 -7.57 -9.12
C LEU A 111 2.91 -8.21 -8.48
N VAL A 112 2.80 -8.15 -7.15
CA VAL A 112 1.64 -8.67 -6.40
C VAL A 112 0.36 -7.89 -6.77
N LEU A 113 0.44 -6.56 -6.80
CA LEU A 113 -0.68 -5.70 -7.20
C LEU A 113 -1.12 -5.98 -8.64
N ALA A 114 -0.18 -6.12 -9.57
CA ALA A 114 -0.50 -6.44 -10.96
C ALA A 114 -1.23 -7.79 -11.11
N GLU A 115 -0.80 -8.81 -10.35
CA GLU A 115 -1.43 -10.12 -10.33
C GLU A 115 -2.85 -10.10 -9.72
N ASN A 116 -3.08 -9.26 -8.71
CA ASN A 116 -4.41 -9.08 -8.13
C ASN A 116 -5.33 -8.29 -9.07
N PHE A 117 -4.83 -7.19 -9.63
CA PHE A 117 -5.62 -6.24 -10.42
C PHE A 117 -6.05 -6.80 -11.78
N LYS A 118 -5.29 -7.71 -12.39
CA LYS A 118 -5.64 -8.28 -13.71
C LYS A 118 -7.00 -8.99 -13.71
N ASN A 119 -7.43 -9.53 -12.57
CA ASN A 119 -8.68 -10.28 -12.43
C ASN A 119 -9.88 -9.41 -12.01
N LEU A 120 -9.64 -8.15 -11.62
CA LEU A 120 -10.70 -7.26 -11.16
C LEU A 120 -11.67 -6.86 -12.26
N THR A 121 -12.92 -6.54 -11.91
CA THR A 121 -13.82 -5.91 -12.88
C THR A 121 -13.33 -4.50 -13.24
N TYR A 122 -13.83 -3.93 -14.34
CA TYR A 122 -13.46 -2.55 -14.71
C TYR A 122 -13.81 -1.54 -13.60
N LYS A 123 -14.94 -1.74 -12.93
CA LYS A 123 -15.39 -0.86 -11.84
C LYS A 123 -14.47 -0.97 -10.62
N ASP A 124 -14.11 -2.19 -10.23
CA ASP A 124 -13.23 -2.39 -9.07
C ASP A 124 -11.81 -1.88 -9.38
N LEU A 125 -11.31 -2.14 -10.59
CA LEU A 125 -10.02 -1.62 -11.04
C LEU A 125 -9.97 -0.08 -11.06
N TYR A 126 -11.08 0.56 -11.44
CA TYR A 126 -11.20 2.02 -11.37
C TYR A 126 -11.00 2.52 -9.94
N HIS A 127 -11.67 1.90 -8.97
CA HIS A 127 -11.55 2.28 -7.57
C HIS A 127 -10.13 2.03 -7.03
N GLU A 128 -9.50 0.91 -7.38
CA GLU A 128 -8.11 0.64 -6.98
C GLU A 128 -7.13 1.66 -7.56
N PHE A 129 -7.29 2.04 -8.83
CA PHE A 129 -6.43 3.05 -9.43
C PHE A 129 -6.65 4.43 -8.82
N GLU A 130 -7.90 4.81 -8.55
CA GLU A 130 -8.26 6.04 -7.86
C GLU A 130 -7.64 6.08 -6.46
N ASN A 131 -7.77 5.00 -5.68
CA ASN A 131 -7.19 4.88 -4.35
C ASN A 131 -5.67 5.01 -4.37
N LEU A 132 -4.96 4.31 -5.27
CA LEU A 132 -3.51 4.44 -5.38
C LEU A 132 -3.09 5.86 -5.75
N THR A 133 -3.80 6.48 -6.68
CA THR A 133 -3.55 7.87 -7.09
C THR A 133 -3.74 8.83 -5.91
N GLN A 134 -4.76 8.62 -5.06
CA GLN A 134 -5.01 9.42 -3.87
C GLN A 134 -3.95 9.20 -2.77
N ILE A 135 -3.58 7.94 -2.49
CA ILE A 135 -2.60 7.58 -1.45
C ILE A 135 -1.24 8.21 -1.75
N PHE A 136 -0.80 8.15 -3.01
CA PHE A 136 0.51 8.65 -3.43
C PHE A 136 0.46 10.07 -3.99
N ASN A 137 -0.72 10.71 -4.00
CA ASN A 137 -0.95 12.07 -4.47
C ASN A 137 -0.40 12.34 -5.89
N VAL A 138 -0.72 11.45 -6.83
CA VAL A 138 -0.28 11.45 -8.26
C VAL A 138 -1.39 11.88 -9.20
#